data_AF-A0A7S2N2A2-F1
#
_entry.id   AF-A0A7S2N2A2-F1
#
_cell.length_a   1.000
_cell.length_b   1.000
_cell.length_c   1.000
_cell.angle_alpha   90.00
_cell.angle_beta   90.00
_cell.angle_gamma   90.00
#
_symmetry.space_group_name_H-M   'P 1'
#
loop_
_entity.id
_entity.type
_entity.pdbx_description
1 polymer ?
#
loop_
_entity_poly.entity_id
_entity_poly.type
_entity_poly.pdbx_seq_one_letter_code
_entity_poly.pdbx_strand_id
1 'polypeptide(L)'
;GIYLIGMTNHLIGNRIAGWENGIWSPGGFNGNGQGRAVNRVCPASTPFGTIRGNVNHDNNRFGLYLDNQHPRNLERDSDGFVTNMGSCGRFTPDGRDNGLSPANEVEDEFDWHNQFVGQYAMSDIAYVRYISVNNAHALYWKTSKNFADGKSVHVRDSIFLNDPSDPYGSLQVLGPAGGFAFIM
;
A
#
# COMPACT_ATOMS: atom_id res chain seq x y z
N GLY A 1 16.12 -2.89 1.18
CA GLY A 1 14.71 -2.79 1.51
C GLY A 1 14.09 -4.14 1.28
N ILE A 2 12.83 -4.24 1.60
CA ILE A 2 12.02 -5.43 1.34
C ILE A 2 11.36 -5.25 -0.01
N TYR A 3 11.65 -6.16 -0.93
CA TYR A 3 10.97 -6.25 -2.22
C TYR A 3 9.98 -7.42 -2.17
N LEU A 4 8.70 -7.16 -2.49
CA LEU A 4 7.67 -8.21 -2.45
C LEU A 4 6.77 -8.24 -3.69
N ILE A 5 6.65 -9.43 -4.29
CA ILE A 5 5.62 -9.78 -5.29
C ILE A 5 4.52 -10.64 -4.65
N GLY A 6 4.84 -11.34 -3.56
CA GLY A 6 3.87 -12.07 -2.75
C GLY A 6 3.23 -11.14 -1.73
N MET A 7 2.08 -10.54 -2.06
CA MET A 7 1.39 -9.61 -1.16
C MET A 7 0.88 -10.30 0.11
N THR A 8 0.74 -11.63 0.10
CA THR A 8 0.31 -12.43 1.26
C THR A 8 1.32 -12.50 2.41
N ASN A 9 2.55 -11.98 2.25
CA ASN A 9 3.52 -11.93 3.34
C ASN A 9 3.08 -10.93 4.43
N HIS A 10 3.38 -11.26 5.68
CA HIS A 10 3.22 -10.31 6.79
C HIS A 10 4.51 -9.48 6.93
N LEU A 11 4.37 -8.16 6.95
CA LEU A 11 5.43 -7.18 7.18
C LEU A 11 5.20 -6.54 8.55
N ILE A 12 5.79 -7.13 9.59
CA ILE A 12 5.55 -6.71 10.97
C ILE A 12 6.88 -6.32 11.64
N GLY A 13 6.94 -5.09 12.17
CA GLY A 13 8.04 -4.65 13.04
C GLY A 13 9.40 -4.50 12.33
N ASN A 14 9.43 -4.42 11.01
CA ASN A 14 10.67 -4.26 10.26
C ASN A 14 11.29 -2.87 10.50
N ARG A 15 12.62 -2.78 10.48
CA ARG A 15 13.37 -1.52 10.59
C ARG A 15 14.34 -1.43 9.41
N ILE A 16 14.13 -0.48 8.51
CA ILE A 16 14.81 -0.43 7.22
C ILE A 16 15.40 0.97 7.01
N ALA A 17 16.68 1.01 6.66
CA ALA A 17 17.41 2.26 6.47
C ALA A 17 18.36 2.24 5.26
N GLY A 18 18.50 3.38 4.58
CA GLY A 18 19.58 3.59 3.61
C GLY A 18 19.42 2.84 2.27
N TRP A 19 18.21 2.48 1.87
CA TRP A 19 17.96 1.78 0.61
C TRP A 19 17.35 2.68 -0.46
N GLU A 20 17.31 2.20 -1.71
CA GLU A 20 16.57 2.91 -2.77
C GLU A 20 15.09 3.07 -2.39
N ASN A 21 14.44 1.97 -2.00
CA ASN A 21 13.11 1.95 -1.39
C ASN A 21 13.15 1.07 -0.13
N GLY A 22 12.44 1.48 0.92
CA GLY A 22 12.32 0.78 2.20
C GLY A 22 11.55 -0.52 2.04
N ILE A 23 10.23 -0.44 1.90
CA ILE A 23 9.34 -1.56 1.55
C ILE A 23 8.73 -1.25 0.19
N TRP A 24 8.87 -2.16 -0.77
CA TRP A 24 8.36 -1.97 -2.12
C TRP A 24 7.60 -3.19 -2.65
N SER A 25 6.32 -2.97 -2.97
CA SER A 25 5.45 -3.98 -3.58
C SER A 25 5.05 -3.62 -5.02
N PRO A 26 5.82 -3.99 -6.05
CA PRO A 26 5.49 -3.67 -7.44
C PRO A 26 4.47 -4.65 -8.04
N GLY A 27 3.19 -4.45 -7.70
CA GLY A 27 2.10 -5.36 -8.09
C GLY A 27 1.99 -5.55 -9.60
N GLY A 28 2.29 -4.50 -10.38
CA GLY A 28 2.22 -4.52 -11.84
C GLY A 28 3.43 -5.12 -12.56
N PHE A 29 4.59 -5.27 -11.90
CA PHE A 29 5.83 -5.70 -12.59
C PHE A 29 5.84 -7.19 -12.94
N ASN A 30 5.19 -8.02 -12.12
CA ASN A 30 5.08 -9.47 -12.33
C ASN A 30 3.61 -9.90 -12.24
N GLY A 31 2.76 -9.29 -13.07
CA GLY A 31 1.29 -9.43 -13.00
C GLY A 31 0.76 -10.87 -13.07
N ASN A 32 1.55 -11.80 -13.60
CA ASN A 32 1.17 -13.21 -13.73
C ASN A 32 1.84 -14.13 -12.69
N GLY A 33 2.57 -13.59 -11.71
CA GLY A 33 3.32 -14.38 -10.74
C GLY A 33 4.65 -14.92 -11.26
N GLN A 34 5.34 -15.71 -10.43
CA GLN A 34 6.67 -16.27 -10.70
C GLN A 34 6.74 -17.75 -10.30
N GLY A 35 7.62 -18.52 -10.96
CA GLY A 35 7.83 -19.94 -10.65
C GLY A 35 6.54 -20.76 -10.71
N ARG A 36 6.22 -21.50 -9.63
CA ARG A 36 5.00 -22.32 -9.54
C ARG A 36 3.70 -21.51 -9.49
N ALA A 37 3.78 -20.19 -9.29
CA ALA A 37 2.64 -19.29 -9.21
C ALA A 37 2.27 -18.67 -10.57
N VAL A 38 3.02 -18.96 -11.64
CA VAL A 38 2.74 -18.40 -12.97
C VAL A 38 1.30 -18.71 -13.39
N ASN A 39 0.55 -17.66 -13.75
CA ASN A 39 -0.88 -17.66 -14.13
C ASN A 39 -1.83 -18.20 -13.04
N ARG A 40 -1.37 -18.25 -11.79
CA ARG A 40 -2.15 -18.76 -10.64
C ARG A 40 -2.30 -17.71 -9.54
N VAL A 41 -1.84 -16.48 -9.78
CA VAL A 41 -1.95 -15.34 -8.89
C VAL A 41 -2.17 -14.07 -9.69
N CYS A 42 -2.67 -13.03 -9.04
CA CYS A 42 -2.75 -11.67 -9.58
C CYS A 42 -2.17 -10.70 -8.55
N PRO A 43 -0.85 -10.45 -8.55
CA PRO A 43 -0.16 -9.75 -7.44
C PRO A 43 -0.71 -8.36 -7.14
N ALA A 44 -1.01 -7.56 -8.17
CA ALA A 44 -1.64 -6.24 -8.01
C ALA A 44 -3.04 -6.28 -7.39
N SER A 45 -3.70 -7.44 -7.36
CA SER A 45 -5.07 -7.60 -6.84
C SER A 45 -5.11 -8.47 -5.58
N THR A 46 -3.97 -8.97 -5.15
CA THR A 46 -3.86 -9.87 -4.00
C THR A 46 -3.91 -9.04 -2.73
N PRO A 47 -4.85 -9.32 -1.80
CA PRO A 47 -4.84 -8.70 -0.48
C PRO A 47 -3.50 -8.87 0.20
N PHE A 48 -3.05 -7.81 0.86
CA PHE A 48 -1.87 -7.90 1.69
C PHE A 48 -2.10 -8.85 2.87
N GLY A 49 -1.02 -9.47 3.35
CA GLY A 49 -0.96 -9.95 4.73
C GLY A 49 -1.04 -8.78 5.71
N THR A 50 -0.56 -8.99 6.93
CA THR A 50 -0.51 -7.92 7.93
C THR A 50 0.65 -6.99 7.63
N ILE A 51 0.40 -5.68 7.49
CA ILE A 51 1.45 -4.66 7.44
C ILE A 51 1.30 -3.82 8.71
N ARG A 52 2.25 -3.96 9.64
CA ARG A 52 2.15 -3.25 10.92
C ARG A 52 3.48 -2.90 11.57
N GLY A 53 3.60 -1.67 12.07
CA GLY A 53 4.65 -1.29 13.00
C GLY A 53 6.04 -1.22 12.39
N ASN A 54 6.15 -1.11 11.06
CA ASN A 54 7.46 -1.01 10.42
C ASN A 54 7.99 0.42 10.48
N VAL A 55 9.31 0.55 10.36
CA VAL A 55 9.99 1.82 10.21
C VAL A 55 10.84 1.79 8.96
N ASN A 56 10.67 2.81 8.11
CA ASN A 56 11.53 3.06 6.98
C ASN A 56 12.12 4.46 7.11
N HIS A 57 13.44 4.56 7.10
CA HIS A 57 14.08 5.87 7.17
C HIS A 57 15.32 6.02 6.32
N ASP A 58 15.71 7.26 6.01
CA ASP A 58 16.91 7.55 5.22
C ASP A 58 16.98 6.79 3.87
N ASN A 59 15.83 6.44 3.28
CA ASN A 59 15.83 5.79 1.96
C ASN A 59 15.92 6.85 0.87
N ASN A 60 16.66 6.55 -0.20
CA ASN A 60 16.92 7.48 -1.30
C ASN A 60 15.61 7.95 -1.95
N ARG A 61 14.62 7.06 -2.08
CA ARG A 61 13.31 7.38 -2.64
C ARG A 61 12.20 7.09 -1.64
N PHE A 62 11.56 5.93 -1.74
CA PHE A 62 10.38 5.66 -0.93
C PHE A 62 10.74 5.02 0.41
N GLY A 63 10.06 5.41 1.48
CA GLY A 63 9.99 4.61 2.70
C GLY A 63 9.10 3.39 2.47
N LEU A 64 7.80 3.51 2.72
CA LEU A 64 6.78 2.57 2.23
C LEU A 64 6.36 2.91 0.78
N TYR A 65 6.37 1.90 -0.11
CA TYR A 65 5.96 2.01 -1.50
C TYR A 65 5.02 0.87 -1.95
N LEU A 66 3.72 1.09 -1.81
CA LEU A 66 2.67 0.16 -2.23
C LEU A 66 2.27 0.39 -3.69
N ASP A 67 3.15 0.01 -4.61
CA ASP A 67 3.03 0.34 -6.04
C ASP A 67 1.92 -0.42 -6.79
N ASN A 68 0.89 0.32 -7.24
CA ASN A 68 -0.22 -0.16 -8.09
C ASN A 68 -0.98 -1.35 -7.47
N GLN A 69 -1.53 -1.12 -6.27
CA GLN A 69 -2.14 -2.16 -5.45
C GLN A 69 -3.65 -1.96 -5.30
N HIS A 70 -4.40 -2.96 -5.73
CA HIS A 70 -5.85 -2.95 -5.75
C HIS A 70 -6.43 -4.25 -5.18
N PRO A 71 -6.23 -4.55 -3.87
CA PRO A 71 -6.82 -5.70 -3.20
C PRO A 71 -8.27 -5.99 -3.59
N ARG A 72 -8.54 -7.24 -3.93
CA ARG A 72 -9.86 -7.76 -4.31
C ARG A 72 -10.27 -8.93 -3.45
N ASN A 73 -11.57 -9.28 -3.50
CA ASN A 73 -12.07 -10.51 -2.92
C ASN A 73 -11.73 -11.70 -3.83
N LEU A 74 -10.48 -12.17 -3.74
CA LEU A 74 -9.97 -13.28 -4.56
C LEU A 74 -10.51 -14.63 -4.08
N GLU A 75 -10.96 -15.45 -5.03
CA GLU A 75 -11.27 -16.87 -4.81
C GLU A 75 -9.95 -17.67 -4.86
N ARG A 76 -9.55 -18.26 -3.73
CA ARG A 76 -8.24 -18.92 -3.57
C ARG A 76 -8.34 -20.31 -2.93
N ASP A 77 -7.39 -21.18 -3.28
CA ASP A 77 -7.16 -22.45 -2.60
C ASP A 77 -6.33 -22.29 -1.31
N SER A 78 -6.05 -23.41 -0.63
CA SER A 78 -5.27 -23.44 0.61
C SER A 78 -3.80 -23.03 0.44
N ASP A 79 -3.27 -23.12 -0.78
CA ASP A 79 -1.90 -22.68 -1.10
C ASP A 79 -1.86 -21.18 -1.46
N GLY A 80 -3.02 -20.52 -1.47
CA GLY A 80 -3.16 -19.10 -1.82
C GLY A 80 -3.21 -18.84 -3.32
N PHE A 81 -3.32 -19.88 -4.16
CA PHE A 81 -3.49 -19.73 -5.60
C PHE A 81 -4.92 -19.39 -5.94
N VAL A 82 -5.10 -18.53 -6.94
CA VAL A 82 -6.41 -18.12 -7.43
C VAL A 82 -7.06 -19.28 -8.18
N THR A 83 -8.25 -19.71 -7.72
CA THR A 83 -9.02 -20.80 -8.32
C THR A 83 -9.92 -20.32 -9.46
N ASN A 84 -10.29 -19.04 -9.42
CA ASN A 84 -11.08 -18.37 -10.46
C ASN A 84 -10.42 -17.03 -10.81
N MET A 85 -9.71 -16.97 -11.94
CA MET A 85 -9.00 -15.76 -12.38
C MET A 85 -9.95 -14.57 -12.64
N GLY A 86 -11.25 -14.81 -12.85
CA GLY A 86 -12.25 -13.74 -12.94
C GLY A 86 -12.36 -12.92 -11.65
N SER A 87 -12.04 -13.51 -10.49
CA SER A 87 -12.04 -12.82 -9.18
C SER A 87 -10.96 -11.75 -9.05
N CYS A 88 -9.95 -11.73 -9.93
CA CYS A 88 -8.97 -10.63 -10.01
C CYS A 88 -9.55 -9.35 -10.63
N GLY A 89 -10.73 -9.43 -11.25
CA GLY A 89 -11.39 -8.30 -11.89
C GLY A 89 -11.79 -7.21 -10.92
N ARG A 90 -11.82 -5.96 -11.41
CA ARG A 90 -12.29 -4.80 -10.64
C ARG A 90 -13.77 -4.91 -10.23
N PHE A 91 -14.58 -5.55 -11.06
CA PHE A 91 -16.00 -5.72 -10.83
C PHE A 91 -16.35 -7.20 -10.76
N THR A 92 -17.33 -7.53 -9.93
CA THR A 92 -17.99 -8.84 -9.92
C THR A 92 -18.81 -9.04 -11.19
N PRO A 93 -19.26 -10.28 -11.52
CA PRO A 93 -20.05 -10.53 -12.73
C PRO A 93 -21.36 -9.72 -12.83
N ASP A 94 -21.93 -9.32 -11.69
CA ASP A 94 -23.11 -8.45 -11.60
C ASP A 94 -22.79 -6.95 -11.57
N GLY A 95 -21.52 -6.56 -11.79
CA GLY A 95 -21.08 -5.18 -11.96
C GLY A 95 -20.79 -4.42 -10.66
N ARG A 96 -20.86 -5.06 -9.49
CA ARG A 96 -20.50 -4.42 -8.21
C ARG A 96 -18.99 -4.29 -8.07
N ASP A 97 -18.55 -3.33 -7.26
CA ASP A 97 -17.12 -3.17 -6.92
C ASP A 97 -16.61 -4.42 -6.19
N ASN A 98 -15.54 -5.02 -6.73
CA ASN A 98 -14.90 -6.21 -6.17
C ASN A 98 -13.71 -5.85 -5.26
N GLY A 99 -13.59 -4.59 -4.83
CA GLY A 99 -12.62 -4.18 -3.82
C GLY A 99 -12.72 -4.99 -2.54
N LEU A 100 -11.59 -5.22 -1.90
CA LEU A 100 -11.54 -5.94 -0.63
C LEU A 100 -12.35 -5.21 0.46
N SER A 101 -13.18 -5.95 1.18
CA SER A 101 -13.98 -5.43 2.28
C SER A 101 -14.02 -6.46 3.43
N PRO A 102 -13.52 -6.13 4.65
CA PRO A 102 -12.92 -4.85 5.04
C PRO A 102 -11.60 -4.55 4.30
N ALA A 103 -11.24 -3.27 4.20
CA ALA A 103 -10.01 -2.83 3.57
C ALA A 103 -8.75 -3.47 4.18
N ASN A 104 -7.68 -3.60 3.40
CA ASN A 104 -6.36 -3.88 3.97
C ASN A 104 -5.90 -2.66 4.79
N GLU A 105 -5.34 -2.87 5.97
CA GLU A 105 -4.81 -1.78 6.79
C GLU A 105 -3.27 -1.85 6.84
N VAL A 106 -2.63 -0.69 6.69
CA VAL A 106 -1.24 -0.40 7.03
C VAL A 106 -1.29 0.29 8.38
N GLU A 107 -0.93 -0.43 9.43
CA GLU A 107 -1.11 0.02 10.81
C GLU A 107 0.22 0.44 11.44
N ASP A 108 0.24 1.54 12.19
CA ASP A 108 1.39 1.94 13.02
C ASP A 108 2.73 2.04 12.24
N GLU A 109 2.67 2.28 10.93
CA GLU A 109 3.84 2.50 10.09
C GLU A 109 4.49 3.83 10.46
N PHE A 110 5.82 3.88 10.50
CA PHE A 110 6.56 5.10 10.76
C PHE A 110 7.63 5.34 9.67
N ASP A 111 7.41 6.37 8.86
CA ASP A 111 8.35 6.77 7.82
C ASP A 111 9.02 8.09 8.20
N TRP A 112 10.36 8.13 8.11
CA TRP A 112 11.15 9.33 8.42
C TRP A 112 12.28 9.58 7.42
N HIS A 113 12.50 10.83 7.01
CA HIS A 113 13.66 11.19 6.19
C HIS A 113 13.75 10.45 4.84
N ASN A 114 12.60 10.13 4.24
CA ASN A 114 12.52 9.58 2.88
C ASN A 114 12.07 10.64 1.88
N GLN A 115 12.41 10.47 0.60
CA GLN A 115 11.93 11.37 -0.45
C GLN A 115 10.41 11.25 -0.62
N PHE A 116 9.88 10.03 -0.61
CA PHE A 116 8.47 9.75 -0.84
C PHE A 116 7.92 8.72 0.16
N VAL A 117 6.63 8.75 0.41
CA VAL A 117 5.89 7.65 1.04
C VAL A 117 4.57 7.47 0.32
N GLY A 118 4.21 6.24 -0.05
CA GLY A 118 2.89 5.93 -0.58
C GLY A 118 2.88 5.06 -1.84
N GLN A 119 2.25 5.55 -2.91
CA GLN A 119 1.81 4.71 -4.02
C GLN A 119 1.52 5.52 -5.29
N TYR A 120 1.60 4.88 -6.46
CA TYR A 120 1.04 5.47 -7.67
C TYR A 120 -0.47 5.29 -7.73
N ALA A 121 -0.96 4.05 -7.81
CA ALA A 121 -2.39 3.75 -7.77
C ALA A 121 -2.70 2.81 -6.62
N MET A 122 -3.82 3.05 -5.95
CA MET A 122 -4.27 2.21 -4.84
C MET A 122 -5.78 2.06 -4.82
N SER A 123 -6.30 0.98 -4.23
CA SER A 123 -7.69 0.92 -3.77
C SER A 123 -7.82 0.05 -2.54
N ASP A 124 -8.82 0.31 -1.69
CA ASP A 124 -9.19 -0.56 -0.58
C ASP A 124 -8.03 -0.88 0.39
N ILE A 125 -7.11 0.08 0.55
CA ILE A 125 -6.02 0.07 1.52
C ILE A 125 -6.10 1.36 2.35
N ALA A 126 -6.06 1.22 3.66
CA ALA A 126 -6.11 2.32 4.62
C ALA A 126 -4.80 2.43 5.40
N TYR A 127 -4.35 3.66 5.65
CA TYR A 127 -3.25 3.98 6.56
C TYR A 127 -3.87 4.36 7.91
N VAL A 128 -3.53 3.61 8.95
CA VAL A 128 -4.13 3.74 10.29
C VAL A 128 -3.02 3.98 11.30
N ARG A 129 -3.09 5.08 12.05
CA ARG A 129 -2.03 5.48 12.98
C ARG A 129 -0.65 5.57 12.32
N TYR A 130 -0.63 5.92 11.04
CA TYR A 130 0.60 6.17 10.29
C TYR A 130 1.26 7.45 10.81
N ILE A 131 2.58 7.40 10.99
CA ILE A 131 3.39 8.54 11.41
C ILE A 131 4.36 8.88 10.28
N SER A 132 4.33 10.12 9.83
CA SER A 132 5.27 10.67 8.86
C SER A 132 6.04 11.81 9.50
N VAL A 133 7.37 11.71 9.58
CA VAL A 133 8.22 12.78 10.13
C VAL A 133 9.26 13.15 9.09
N ASN A 134 9.46 14.44 8.81
CA ASN A 134 10.54 14.95 7.97
C ASN A 134 10.71 14.15 6.65
N ASN A 135 9.63 13.70 6.01
CA ASN A 135 9.74 13.16 4.66
C ASN A 135 9.68 14.33 3.68
N ALA A 136 10.45 14.28 2.57
CA ALA A 136 10.37 15.33 1.56
C ALA A 136 8.93 15.43 1.04
N HIS A 137 8.25 14.31 0.84
CA HIS A 137 6.82 14.25 0.60
C HIS A 137 6.16 13.20 1.51
N ALA A 138 5.34 13.69 2.44
CA ALA A 138 4.76 12.90 3.51
C ALA A 138 3.68 11.91 3.00
N LEU A 139 3.06 12.27 1.87
CA LEU A 139 2.22 11.40 1.03
C LEU A 139 2.52 11.71 -0.43
N TYR A 140 2.84 10.69 -1.21
CA TYR A 140 3.02 10.76 -2.66
C TYR A 140 2.07 9.76 -3.34
N TRP A 141 0.83 10.21 -3.59
CA TRP A 141 -0.33 9.39 -3.93
C TRP A 141 -0.99 9.90 -5.22
N LYS A 142 -1.00 9.13 -6.32
CA LYS A 142 -1.55 9.63 -7.59
C LYS A 142 -3.04 9.36 -7.75
N THR A 143 -3.49 8.10 -7.71
CA THR A 143 -4.90 7.74 -8.00
C THR A 143 -5.50 6.71 -7.04
N SER A 144 -6.81 6.83 -6.80
CA SER A 144 -7.61 5.88 -6.02
C SER A 144 -9.11 5.98 -6.36
N LYS A 145 -9.91 5.15 -5.69
CA LYS A 145 -11.38 5.13 -5.68
C LYS A 145 -11.90 5.17 -4.23
N ASN A 146 -13.20 5.43 -4.08
CA ASN A 146 -13.89 5.15 -2.82
C ASN A 146 -13.73 3.67 -2.42
N PHE A 147 -13.71 3.40 -1.12
CA PHE A 147 -13.68 2.03 -0.61
C PHE A 147 -14.94 1.25 -0.99
N ALA A 148 -14.79 -0.04 -1.26
CA ALA A 148 -15.90 -0.91 -1.63
C ALA A 148 -16.96 -1.03 -0.51
N ASP A 149 -16.57 -0.82 0.75
CA ASP A 149 -17.47 -0.84 1.90
C ASP A 149 -18.28 0.46 2.09
N GLY A 150 -17.96 1.52 1.35
CA GLY A 150 -18.57 2.84 1.46
C GLY A 150 -18.38 3.55 2.80
N LYS A 151 -17.47 3.05 3.67
CA LYS A 151 -17.30 3.51 5.06
C LYS A 151 -15.85 3.82 5.39
N SER A 152 -14.91 3.04 4.88
CA SER A 152 -13.49 3.20 5.16
C SER A 152 -12.91 4.47 4.53
N VAL A 153 -11.82 4.95 5.12
CA VAL A 153 -11.08 6.14 4.69
C VAL A 153 -9.60 5.79 4.51
N HIS A 154 -8.91 6.55 3.66
CA HIS A 154 -7.54 6.21 3.25
C HIS A 154 -6.51 6.53 4.33
N VAL A 155 -6.80 7.51 5.18
CA VAL A 155 -5.97 7.90 6.32
C VAL A 155 -6.90 8.08 7.50
N ARG A 156 -6.55 7.44 8.62
CA ARG A 156 -7.25 7.50 9.90
C ARG A 156 -6.25 7.61 11.05
N ASP A 157 -6.52 8.47 12.02
CA ASP A 157 -5.73 8.62 13.26
C ASP A 157 -4.22 8.82 13.04
N SER A 158 -3.82 9.46 11.92
CA SER A 158 -2.43 9.53 11.46
C SER A 158 -1.81 10.91 11.66
N ILE A 159 -0.48 10.97 11.80
CA ILE A 159 0.26 12.18 12.16
C ILE A 159 1.31 12.50 11.09
N PHE A 160 1.37 13.77 10.68
CA PHE A 160 2.37 14.30 9.74
C PHE A 160 3.11 15.46 10.40
N LEU A 161 4.42 15.32 10.63
CA LEU A 161 5.24 16.29 11.35
C LEU A 161 6.47 16.71 10.53
N ASN A 162 6.89 17.96 10.73
CA ASN A 162 8.26 18.41 10.47
C ASN A 162 8.88 18.88 11.78
N ASP A 163 10.09 18.42 12.08
CA ASP A 163 10.97 19.09 13.03
C ASP A 163 11.56 20.33 12.33
N PRO A 164 11.27 21.55 12.81
CA PRO A 164 11.78 22.78 12.19
C PRO A 164 13.30 22.93 12.31
N SER A 165 13.96 22.15 13.16
CA SER A 165 15.42 22.13 13.30
C SER A 165 16.12 21.16 12.34
N ASP A 166 15.37 20.27 11.70
CA ASP A 166 15.87 19.38 10.65
C ASP A 166 15.69 20.07 9.29
N PRO A 167 16.77 20.28 8.51
CA PRO A 167 16.66 20.92 7.20
C PRO A 167 15.98 20.04 6.14
N TYR A 168 15.75 18.76 6.43
CA TYR A 168 15.07 17.85 5.52
C TYR A 168 13.57 17.72 5.84
N GLY A 169 12.78 17.49 4.80
CA GLY A 169 11.33 17.36 4.91
C GLY A 169 10.59 18.66 4.57
N SER A 170 9.45 18.53 3.89
CA SER A 170 8.70 19.71 3.42
C SER A 170 7.22 19.73 3.79
N LEU A 171 6.75 18.74 4.59
CA LEU A 171 5.33 18.51 4.89
C LEU A 171 4.42 18.55 3.66
N GLN A 172 4.96 18.25 2.49
CA GLN A 172 4.24 18.33 1.24
C GLN A 172 3.50 17.02 0.99
N VAL A 173 2.19 17.14 0.74
CA VAL A 173 1.38 16.06 0.18
C VAL A 173 1.33 16.24 -1.33
N LEU A 174 1.92 15.27 -2.04
CA LEU A 174 1.82 15.11 -3.48
C LEU A 174 0.71 14.10 -3.78
N GLY A 175 -0.52 14.52 -3.55
CA GLY A 175 -1.73 13.78 -3.88
C GLY A 175 -2.99 14.51 -3.43
N PRO A 176 -4.20 13.99 -3.75
CA PRO A 176 -4.46 12.98 -4.76
C PRO A 176 -5.34 13.44 -5.94
N ALA A 177 -5.18 12.79 -7.10
CA ALA A 177 -6.14 12.87 -8.21
C ALA A 177 -7.14 11.70 -8.13
N GLY A 178 -8.41 11.96 -7.80
CA GLY A 178 -9.47 10.95 -7.74
C GLY A 178 -10.21 10.91 -6.40
N GLY A 179 -10.94 9.81 -6.15
CA GLY A 179 -11.81 9.66 -4.97
C GLY A 179 -11.02 9.21 -3.75
N PHE A 180 -10.38 10.14 -3.04
CA PHE A 180 -9.76 9.89 -1.75
C PHE A 180 -10.59 10.50 -0.63
N ALA A 181 -10.57 9.86 0.53
CA ALA A 181 -11.31 10.26 1.72
C ALA A 181 -10.36 10.19 2.92
N PHE A 182 -10.38 11.22 3.77
CA PHE A 182 -9.46 11.39 4.89
C PHE A 182 -10.26 11.73 6.16
N ILE A 183 -9.89 11.12 7.28
CA ILE A 183 -10.29 11.57 8.62
C ILE A 183 -8.98 11.74 9.39
N MET A 184 -8.69 12.99 9.76
CA MET A 184 -7.51 13.35 10.54
C MET A 184 -7.87 13.54 12.00
#